data_AF-A0A919CHF1-F1
#
_entry.id   AF-A0A919CHF1-F1
#
_cell.length_a   1.000
_cell.length_b   1.000
_cell.length_c   1.000
_cell.angle_alpha   90.00
_cell.angle_beta   90.00
_cell.angle_gamma   90.00
#
_symmetry.space_group_name_H-M   'P 1'
#
loop_
_entity.id
_entity.type
_entity.pdbx_description
1 polymer ?
#
loop_
_entity_poly.entity_id
_entity_poly.type
_entity_poly.pdbx_seq_one_letter_code
_entity_poly.pdbx_strand_id
1 'polypeptide(L)'
;MRDYADLLDQAGNALANIYMKKTGLSLEEVTALLSAETWMDGPECVQKGFADKLAEPVKMAATLNPAMFDVYAALPAKAKKLIRKIEPTAEAKQVEAVLAAKKHREEIDLLVGDFADNEYVAPLIASGEIYKLTPEQAGDFILDAIGKNCAPSAPQPLSPSAPQPLSPSAPQPLSPSAPQPLPATLFMPVTARLFAM
;
A
#
# COMPACT_ATOMS: atom_id res chain seq x y z
N MET A 1 38.81 -12.98 17.04
CA MET A 1 37.83 -12.29 17.92
C MET A 1 38.45 -11.20 18.79
N ARG A 2 39.78 -10.99 18.79
CA ARG A 2 40.42 -9.86 19.49
C ARG A 2 40.44 -8.59 18.63
N ASP A 3 40.62 -8.73 17.32
CA ASP A 3 40.73 -7.61 16.36
C ASP A 3 39.47 -6.70 16.36
N TYR A 4 38.29 -7.28 16.54
CA TYR A 4 37.04 -6.53 16.69
C TYR A 4 36.95 -5.77 18.02
N ALA A 5 37.49 -6.34 19.11
CA ALA A 5 37.55 -5.67 20.39
C ALA A 5 38.54 -4.50 20.33
N ASP A 6 39.71 -4.68 19.72
CA ASP A 6 40.70 -3.63 19.55
C ASP A 6 40.16 -2.45 18.71
N LEU A 7 39.35 -2.74 17.67
CA LEU A 7 38.64 -1.71 16.90
C LEU A 7 37.65 -0.93 17.77
N LEU A 8 36.83 -1.64 18.55
CA LEU A 8 35.85 -1.02 19.44
C LEU A 8 36.51 -0.18 20.53
N ASP A 9 37.62 -0.63 21.10
CA ASP A 9 38.41 0.12 22.08
C ASP A 9 39.02 1.38 21.44
N GLN A 10 39.52 1.29 20.20
CA GLN A 10 40.00 2.45 19.46
C GLN A 10 38.85 3.47 19.21
N ALA A 11 37.67 3.00 18.82
CA ALA A 11 36.50 3.85 18.61
C ALA A 11 36.04 4.51 19.92
N GLY A 12 36.01 3.76 21.01
CA GLY A 12 35.68 4.26 22.34
C GLY A 12 36.66 5.34 22.82
N ASN A 13 37.96 5.12 22.64
CA ASN A 13 39.00 6.10 22.96
C ASN A 13 38.89 7.37 22.10
N ALA A 14 38.59 7.24 20.80
CA ALA A 14 38.39 8.40 19.93
C ALA A 14 37.19 9.25 20.39
N LEU A 15 36.08 8.60 20.76
CA LEU A 15 34.89 9.26 21.27
C LEU A 15 35.15 9.97 22.61
N ALA A 16 35.79 9.30 23.56
CA ALA A 16 36.13 9.86 24.86
C ALA A 16 37.03 11.11 24.72
N ASN A 17 38.00 11.10 23.81
CA ASN A 17 38.86 12.24 23.52
C ASN A 17 38.08 13.45 22.95
N ILE A 18 37.06 13.22 22.14
CA ILE A 18 36.20 14.29 21.60
C ILE A 18 35.42 14.94 22.74
N TYR A 19 34.80 14.14 23.61
CA TYR A 19 34.06 14.64 24.76
C TYR A 19 34.98 15.36 25.77
N MET A 20 36.18 14.84 26.05
CA MET A 20 37.19 15.49 26.88
C MET A 20 37.53 16.90 26.35
N LYS A 21 37.78 17.03 25.05
CA LYS A 21 38.08 18.33 24.41
C LYS A 21 36.91 19.31 24.46
N LYS A 22 35.67 18.82 24.47
CA LYS A 22 34.46 19.66 24.50
C LYS A 22 34.07 20.10 25.91
N THR A 23 34.14 19.19 26.87
CA THR A 23 33.65 19.38 28.25
C THR A 23 34.72 19.84 29.22
N GLY A 24 36.00 19.57 28.92
CA GLY A 24 37.12 19.82 29.83
C GLY A 24 37.22 18.84 31.00
N LEU A 25 36.37 17.81 31.03
CA LEU A 25 36.42 16.72 32.01
C LEU A 25 37.58 15.77 31.72
N SER A 26 38.01 14.98 32.70
CA SER A 26 39.07 13.99 32.49
C SER A 26 38.60 12.79 31.64
N LEU A 27 39.55 12.11 30.99
CA LEU A 27 39.26 10.93 30.15
C LEU A 27 38.56 9.81 30.94
N GLU A 28 38.98 9.59 32.18
CA GLU A 28 38.40 8.55 33.05
C GLU A 28 36.96 8.89 33.43
N GLU A 29 36.66 10.14 33.78
CA GLU A 29 35.31 10.58 34.10
C GLU A 29 34.37 10.48 32.90
N VAL A 30 34.82 10.87 31.71
CA VAL A 30 34.03 10.76 30.47
C VAL A 30 33.74 9.30 30.15
N THR A 31 34.73 8.42 30.28
CA THR A 31 34.57 6.99 30.02
C THR A 31 33.61 6.34 31.01
N ALA A 32 33.68 6.74 32.28
CA ALA A 32 32.73 6.32 33.31
C ALA A 32 31.30 6.80 33.03
N LEU A 33 31.14 8.05 32.58
CA LEU A 33 29.82 8.59 32.21
C LEU A 33 29.22 7.87 31.00
N LEU A 34 30.05 7.49 30.03
CA LEU A 34 29.64 6.74 28.84
C LEU A 34 29.27 5.29 29.18
N SER A 35 30.02 4.63 30.08
CA SER A 35 29.72 3.25 30.49
C SER A 35 28.48 3.13 31.38
N ALA A 36 28.20 4.16 32.18
CA ALA A 36 27.07 4.19 33.11
C ALA A 36 25.71 4.55 32.47
N GLU A 37 25.64 4.71 31.14
CA GLU A 37 24.42 5.15 30.42
C GLU A 37 23.78 6.39 31.09
N THR A 38 24.57 7.45 31.23
CA THR A 38 24.17 8.61 32.04
C THR A 38 23.16 9.51 31.33
N TRP A 39 21.96 9.62 31.91
CA TRP A 39 20.95 10.61 31.52
C TRP A 39 21.11 11.89 32.35
N MET A 40 21.14 13.05 31.69
CA MET A 40 21.30 14.35 32.35
C MET A 40 20.33 15.39 31.78
N ASP A 41 19.94 16.35 32.63
CA ASP A 41 19.00 17.42 32.27
C ASP A 41 19.72 18.54 31.48
N GLY A 42 18.98 19.25 30.62
CA GLY A 42 19.51 20.36 29.80
C GLY A 42 20.42 21.36 30.55
N PRO A 43 20.04 21.91 31.72
CA PRO A 43 20.91 22.82 32.47
C PRO A 43 22.17 22.16 33.01
N GLU A 44 22.13 20.88 33.40
CA GLU A 44 23.31 20.15 33.87
C GLU A 44 24.29 19.88 32.72
N CYS A 45 23.77 19.61 31.52
CA CYS A 45 24.59 19.48 30.31
C CYS A 45 25.34 20.78 29.99
N VAL A 46 24.71 21.95 30.18
CA VAL A 46 25.39 23.25 29.98
C VAL A 46 26.47 23.47 31.03
N GLN A 47 26.21 23.15 32.29
CA GLN A 47 27.20 23.30 33.38
C GLN A 47 28.43 22.41 33.16
N LYS A 48 28.24 21.18 32.68
CA LYS A 48 29.31 20.24 32.39
C LYS A 48 29.98 20.47 31.03
N GLY A 49 29.59 21.50 30.28
CA GLY A 49 30.17 21.82 28.97
C GLY A 49 29.79 20.84 27.85
N PHE A 50 28.74 20.03 28.02
CA PHE A 50 28.18 19.21 26.95
C PHE A 50 27.33 20.02 25.97
N ALA A 51 26.79 21.17 26.39
CA ALA A 51 25.96 22.04 25.56
C ALA A 51 26.32 23.53 25.75
N ASP A 52 26.30 24.31 24.66
CA ASP A 52 26.67 25.73 24.71
C ASP A 52 25.52 26.64 25.15
N LYS A 53 24.28 26.30 24.78
CA LYS A 53 23.07 27.09 25.07
C LYS A 53 21.87 26.19 25.31
N LEU A 54 21.01 26.60 26.23
CA LEU A 54 19.71 25.96 26.44
C LEU A 54 18.69 26.64 25.53
N ALA A 55 18.18 25.90 24.54
CA ALA A 55 17.11 26.39 23.67
C ALA A 55 15.76 26.40 24.41
N GLU A 56 14.88 27.31 24.01
CA GLU A 56 13.51 27.31 24.53
C GLU A 56 12.80 25.99 24.17
N PRO A 57 11.93 25.47 25.06
CA PRO A 57 11.25 24.21 24.82
C PRO A 57 10.31 24.32 23.62
N VAL A 58 10.78 23.87 22.46
CA VAL A 58 9.95 23.73 21.26
C VAL A 58 9.12 22.46 21.40
N LYS A 59 7.82 22.54 21.12
CA LYS A 59 6.92 21.38 21.10
C LYS A 59 7.26 20.48 19.91
N MET A 60 8.26 19.60 20.06
CA MET A 60 8.68 18.61 19.07
C MET A 60 7.93 17.28 19.25
N ALA A 61 6.60 17.32 19.40
CA ALA A 61 5.80 16.11 19.58
C ALA A 61 5.56 15.32 18.27
N ALA A 62 6.03 15.84 17.12
CA ALA A 62 5.79 15.22 15.82
C ALA A 62 6.76 14.08 15.45
N THR A 63 7.96 14.02 16.08
CA THR A 63 8.97 12.99 15.81
C THR A 63 9.30 12.12 17.01
N LEU A 64 8.75 12.43 18.18
CA LEU A 64 9.05 11.70 19.41
C LEU A 64 8.18 10.45 19.52
N ASN A 65 8.75 9.27 19.26
CA ASN A 65 8.09 8.01 19.55
C ASN A 65 8.38 7.59 21.01
N PRO A 66 7.39 7.61 21.91
CA PRO A 66 7.60 7.29 23.32
C PRO A 66 8.03 5.83 23.55
N ALA A 67 7.62 4.90 22.67
CA ALA A 67 7.97 3.48 22.79
C ALA A 67 9.46 3.20 22.55
N MET A 68 10.17 4.08 21.83
CA MET A 68 11.62 3.94 21.58
C MET A 68 12.44 4.09 22.88
N PHE A 69 11.87 4.72 23.90
CA PHE A 69 12.58 5.00 25.14
C PHE A 69 12.48 3.88 26.19
N ASP A 70 11.59 2.90 26.00
CA ASP A 70 11.44 1.77 26.92
C ASP A 70 12.62 0.76 26.83
N VAL A 71 13.48 0.89 25.80
CA VAL A 71 14.66 0.03 25.58
C VAL A 71 15.84 0.40 26.51
N TYR A 72 15.85 1.61 27.07
CA TYR A 72 16.96 2.12 27.88
C TYR A 72 16.83 1.71 29.35
N ALA A 73 17.85 1.03 29.88
CA ALA A 73 17.84 0.49 31.23
C ALA A 73 17.97 1.60 32.29
N ALA A 74 18.81 2.61 32.02
CA ALA A 74 19.11 3.69 32.95
C ALA A 74 18.18 4.91 32.82
N LEU A 75 17.09 4.82 32.05
CA LEU A 75 16.20 5.95 31.79
C LEU A 75 15.53 6.46 33.09
N PRO A 76 15.80 7.71 33.54
CA PRO A 76 15.30 8.23 34.80
C PRO A 76 13.77 8.43 34.78
N ALA A 77 13.15 8.24 35.95
CA ALA A 77 11.69 8.36 36.10
C ALA A 77 11.13 9.73 35.68
N LYS A 78 11.91 10.80 35.89
CA LYS A 78 11.58 12.16 35.45
C LYS A 78 11.47 12.26 33.92
N ALA A 79 12.40 11.65 33.19
CA ALA A 79 12.36 11.60 31.72
C ALA A 79 11.18 10.76 31.22
N LYS A 80 10.95 9.55 31.78
CA LYS A 80 9.77 8.71 31.45
C LYS A 80 8.46 9.48 31.61
N LYS A 81 8.31 10.22 32.72
CA LYS A 81 7.10 11.01 32.99
C LYS A 81 6.94 12.16 31.98
N LEU A 82 8.03 12.80 31.56
CA LEU A 82 8.01 13.89 30.60
C LEU A 82 7.66 13.38 29.19
N ILE A 83 8.29 12.28 28.77
CA ILE A 83 8.07 11.63 27.47
C ILE A 83 6.61 11.18 27.32
N ARG A 84 6.03 10.58 28.36
CA ARG A 84 4.62 10.14 28.34
C ARG A 84 3.60 11.28 28.40
N LYS A 85 4.01 12.47 28.88
CA LYS A 85 3.14 13.64 28.95
C LYS A 85 3.12 14.43 27.63
N ILE A 86 4.01 14.10 26.70
CA ILE A 86 4.04 14.75 25.38
C ILE A 86 2.89 14.15 24.56
N GLU A 87 1.81 14.91 24.48
CA GLU A 87 0.70 14.58 23.60
C GLU A 87 1.14 14.78 22.15
N PRO A 88 0.82 13.84 21.24
CA PRO A 88 1.07 14.05 19.82
C PRO A 88 0.34 15.32 19.37
N THR A 89 1.07 16.25 18.75
CA THR A 89 0.47 17.47 18.19
C THR A 89 -0.64 17.08 17.21
N ALA A 90 -1.68 17.90 17.07
CA ALA A 90 -2.76 17.68 16.10
C ALA A 90 -2.24 17.44 14.67
N GLU A 91 -1.09 18.03 14.33
CA GLU A 91 -0.38 17.85 13.07
C GLU A 91 0.31 16.46 12.99
N ALA A 92 0.86 15.96 14.09
CA ALA A 92 1.42 14.61 14.18
C ALA A 92 0.33 13.54 14.02
N LYS A 93 -0.83 13.73 14.65
CA LYS A 93 -2.00 12.85 14.50
C LYS A 93 -2.52 12.82 13.05
N GLN A 94 -2.45 13.95 12.35
CA GLN A 94 -2.82 14.01 10.93
C GLN A 94 -1.80 13.30 10.04
N VAL A 95 -0.50 13.50 10.27
CA VAL A 95 0.55 12.80 9.51
C VAL A 95 0.50 11.30 9.74
N GLU A 96 0.29 10.85 10.99
CA GLU A 96 0.11 9.43 11.32
C GLU A 96 -1.17 8.86 10.69
N ALA A 97 -2.28 9.60 10.72
CA ALA A 97 -3.51 9.18 10.05
C ALA A 97 -3.34 9.09 8.52
N VAL A 98 -2.60 10.02 7.91
CA VAL A 98 -2.27 9.99 6.47
C VAL A 98 -1.35 8.81 6.15
N LEU A 99 -0.36 8.52 7.00
CA LEU A 99 0.54 7.38 6.85
C LEU A 99 -0.21 6.05 7.03
N ALA A 100 -1.10 5.97 8.02
CA ALA A 100 -1.95 4.82 8.25
C ALA A 100 -2.94 4.60 7.09
N ALA A 101 -3.55 5.67 6.57
CA ALA A 101 -4.43 5.60 5.40
C ALA A 101 -3.67 5.18 4.13
N LYS A 102 -2.39 5.59 4.00
CA LYS A 102 -1.52 5.13 2.91
C LYS A 102 -1.22 3.64 3.02
N LYS A 103 -0.84 3.16 4.22
CA LYS A 103 -0.58 1.73 4.47
C LYS A 103 -1.83 0.88 4.24
N HIS A 104 -2.98 1.32 4.74
CA HIS A 104 -4.28 0.67 4.53
C HIS A 104 -4.63 0.58 3.04
N ARG A 105 -4.38 1.65 2.28
CA ARG A 105 -4.55 1.66 0.83
C ARG A 105 -3.64 0.65 0.14
N GLU A 106 -2.35 0.61 0.52
CA GLU A 106 -1.37 -0.33 -0.04
C GLU A 106 -1.75 -1.80 0.26
N GLU A 107 -2.26 -2.09 1.45
CA GLU A 107 -2.73 -3.43 1.83
C GLU A 107 -3.95 -3.87 1.01
N ILE A 108 -4.91 -2.97 0.80
CA ILE A 108 -6.06 -3.23 -0.09
C ILE A 108 -5.59 -3.41 -1.54
N ASP A 109 -4.65 -2.60 -2.00
CA ASP A 109 -4.13 -2.69 -3.37
C ASP A 109 -3.43 -4.03 -3.63
N LEU A 110 -2.65 -4.53 -2.66
CA LEU A 110 -2.06 -5.86 -2.68
C LEU A 110 -3.12 -6.96 -2.74
N LEU A 111 -4.17 -6.87 -1.91
CA LEU A 111 -5.23 -7.88 -1.86
C LEU A 111 -6.08 -7.90 -3.15
N VAL A 112 -6.32 -6.74 -3.72
CA VAL A 112 -7.19 -6.57 -4.89
C VAL A 112 -6.42 -6.76 -6.20
N GLY A 113 -5.10 -6.54 -6.20
CA GLY A 113 -4.23 -6.66 -7.38
C GLY A 113 -4.29 -8.03 -8.05
N ASP A 114 -4.40 -9.12 -7.27
CA ASP A 114 -4.56 -10.49 -7.79
C ASP A 114 -5.90 -10.71 -8.54
N PHE A 115 -6.87 -9.81 -8.38
CA PHE A 115 -8.22 -9.91 -8.95
C PHE A 115 -8.58 -8.73 -9.87
N ALA A 116 -7.58 -7.94 -10.30
CA ALA A 116 -7.78 -6.75 -11.12
C ALA A 116 -8.48 -7.02 -12.47
N ASP A 117 -8.34 -8.23 -13.02
CA ASP A 117 -8.95 -8.66 -14.28
C ASP A 117 -10.42 -9.16 -14.13
N ASN A 118 -10.95 -9.23 -12.90
CA ASN A 118 -12.31 -9.71 -12.67
C ASN A 118 -13.35 -8.63 -13.01
N GLU A 119 -14.32 -8.96 -13.88
CA GLU A 119 -15.37 -8.08 -14.39
C GLU A 119 -16.19 -7.38 -13.29
N TYR A 120 -16.31 -8.00 -12.11
CA TYR A 120 -17.04 -7.45 -10.97
C TYR A 120 -16.16 -6.63 -10.01
N VAL A 121 -14.84 -6.82 -10.02
CA VAL A 121 -13.89 -6.15 -9.11
C VAL A 121 -13.24 -4.94 -9.78
N ALA A 122 -12.96 -5.02 -11.10
CA ALA A 122 -12.41 -3.94 -11.92
C ALA A 122 -13.14 -2.58 -11.80
N PRO A 123 -14.49 -2.49 -11.90
CA PRO A 123 -15.17 -1.20 -11.76
C PRO A 123 -15.09 -0.63 -10.34
N LEU A 124 -14.96 -1.48 -9.33
CA LEU A 124 -14.88 -1.06 -7.93
C LEU A 124 -13.49 -0.49 -7.60
N ILE A 125 -12.42 -1.06 -8.16
CA ILE A 125 -11.06 -0.50 -8.08
C ILE A 125 -11.05 0.90 -8.70
N ALA A 126 -11.64 1.05 -9.89
CA ALA A 126 -11.73 2.31 -10.62
C ALA A 126 -12.56 3.38 -9.88
N SER A 127 -13.62 2.96 -9.17
CA SER A 127 -14.45 3.85 -8.33
C SER A 127 -13.74 4.32 -7.05
N GLY A 128 -12.70 3.60 -6.62
CA GLY A 128 -11.98 3.85 -5.38
C GLY A 128 -12.81 3.60 -4.11
N GLU A 129 -14.00 3.02 -4.21
CA GLU A 129 -14.85 2.68 -3.06
C GLU A 129 -14.25 1.58 -2.18
N ILE A 130 -13.45 0.68 -2.77
CA ILE A 130 -12.77 -0.39 -2.04
C ILE A 130 -11.83 0.18 -0.97
N TYR A 131 -11.17 1.31 -1.24
CA TYR A 131 -10.24 1.94 -0.29
C TYR A 131 -10.92 2.58 0.94
N LYS A 132 -12.26 2.62 0.98
CA LYS A 132 -13.03 3.07 2.15
C LYS A 132 -13.43 1.92 3.08
N LEU A 133 -13.35 0.67 2.62
CA LEU A 133 -13.68 -0.51 3.40
C LEU A 133 -12.47 -1.00 4.22
N THR A 134 -12.73 -1.82 5.24
CA THR A 134 -11.68 -2.56 5.95
C THR A 134 -11.10 -3.66 5.03
N PRO A 135 -9.83 -4.10 5.21
CA PRO A 135 -9.23 -5.09 4.32
C PRO A 135 -9.99 -6.43 4.37
N GLU A 136 -10.55 -6.78 5.54
CA GLU A 136 -11.40 -7.97 5.71
C GLU A 136 -12.69 -7.85 4.90
N GLN A 137 -13.37 -6.71 4.97
CA GLN A 137 -14.58 -6.47 4.17
C GLN A 137 -14.27 -6.44 2.68
N ALA A 138 -13.14 -5.88 2.27
CA ALA A 138 -12.70 -5.92 0.87
C ALA A 138 -12.50 -7.37 0.41
N GLY A 139 -11.87 -8.21 1.24
CA GLY A 139 -11.72 -9.65 0.98
C GLY A 139 -13.04 -10.39 0.85
N ASP A 140 -13.97 -10.20 1.80
CA ASP A 140 -15.30 -10.82 1.77
C ASP A 140 -16.10 -10.43 0.52
N PHE A 141 -16.00 -9.17 0.09
CA PHE A 141 -16.64 -8.70 -1.14
C PHE A 141 -16.02 -9.30 -2.40
N ILE A 142 -14.70 -9.47 -2.44
CA ILE A 142 -14.01 -10.17 -3.54
C ILE A 142 -14.47 -11.64 -3.57
N LEU A 143 -14.57 -12.31 -2.42
CA LEU A 143 -15.07 -13.68 -2.34
C LEU A 143 -16.52 -13.82 -2.83
N ASP A 144 -17.41 -12.91 -2.42
CA ASP A 144 -18.80 -12.87 -2.90
C ASP A 144 -18.89 -12.62 -4.41
N ALA A 145 -18.04 -11.74 -4.94
CA ALA A 145 -17.97 -11.46 -6.38
C ALA A 145 -17.46 -12.67 -7.20
N ILE A 146 -16.48 -13.43 -6.66
CA ILE A 146 -16.02 -14.68 -7.27
C ILE A 146 -17.10 -15.77 -7.19
N GLY A 147 -17.85 -15.82 -6.09
CA GLY A 147 -18.94 -16.76 -5.87
C GLY A 147 -20.10 -16.61 -6.86
N LYS A 148 -20.40 -15.38 -7.34
CA LYS A 148 -21.47 -15.11 -8.31
C LYS A 148 -21.25 -15.74 -9.69
N ASN A 149 -20.01 -16.05 -10.06
CA ASN A 149 -19.69 -16.76 -11.31
C ASN A 149 -19.56 -18.29 -11.12
N CYS A 150 -19.67 -18.78 -9.87
CA CYS A 150 -19.64 -20.20 -9.57
C CYS A 150 -21.07 -20.77 -9.69
N ALA A 151 -21.52 -21.00 -10.92
CA ALA A 151 -22.69 -21.84 -11.14
C ALA A 151 -22.38 -23.24 -10.57
N PRO A 152 -23.11 -23.76 -9.57
CA PRO A 152 -22.96 -25.16 -9.20
C PRO A 152 -23.36 -25.95 -10.44
N SER A 153 -22.44 -26.78 -10.96
CA SER A 153 -22.73 -27.69 -12.07
C SER A 153 -23.92 -28.57 -11.68
N ALA A 154 -25.14 -28.16 -12.08
CA ALA A 154 -26.34 -28.92 -11.89
C ALA A 154 -26.34 -30.07 -12.91
N PRO A 155 -26.69 -31.32 -12.51
CA PRO A 155 -26.65 -32.46 -13.40
C PRO A 155 -27.61 -32.22 -14.56
N GLN A 156 -27.12 -32.38 -15.79
CA GLN A 156 -27.90 -32.17 -17.00
C GLN A 156 -29.15 -33.06 -16.99
N PRO A 157 -30.35 -32.53 -17.31
CA PRO A 157 -31.53 -33.37 -17.50
C PRO A 157 -31.35 -34.18 -18.79
N LEU A 158 -31.26 -35.50 -18.66
CA LEU A 158 -31.34 -36.44 -19.78
C LEU A 158 -32.64 -36.22 -20.55
N SER A 159 -32.55 -35.68 -21.77
CA SER A 159 -33.68 -35.61 -22.70
C SER A 159 -34.14 -37.03 -23.07
N PRO A 160 -35.42 -37.41 -22.85
CA PRO A 160 -35.94 -38.69 -23.31
C PRO A 160 -36.17 -38.62 -24.82
N SER A 161 -35.42 -39.43 -25.56
CA SER A 161 -35.60 -39.62 -26.99
C SER A 161 -36.94 -40.32 -27.24
N ALA A 162 -37.93 -39.60 -27.77
CA ALA A 162 -39.18 -40.16 -28.26
C ALA A 162 -39.09 -40.40 -29.78
N PRO A 163 -39.50 -41.56 -30.31
CA PRO A 163 -39.40 -41.90 -31.73
C PRO A 163 -40.38 -41.07 -32.58
N GLN A 164 -39.89 -40.50 -33.68
CA GLN A 164 -40.70 -39.72 -34.61
C GLN A 164 -41.64 -40.62 -35.45
N PRO A 165 -42.91 -40.24 -35.68
CA PRO A 165 -43.75 -40.90 -36.66
C PRO A 165 -43.44 -40.41 -38.08
N LEU A 166 -43.30 -41.37 -39.01
CA LEU A 166 -43.16 -41.14 -40.45
C LEU A 166 -44.40 -40.45 -41.03
N SER A 167 -44.21 -39.28 -41.62
CA SER A 167 -45.24 -38.58 -42.43
C SER A 167 -45.45 -39.26 -43.80
N PRO A 168 -46.69 -39.52 -44.24
CA PRO A 168 -46.99 -39.90 -45.62
C PRO A 168 -47.07 -38.66 -46.51
N SER A 169 -46.31 -38.71 -47.61
CA SER A 169 -46.22 -37.66 -48.64
C SER A 169 -47.51 -37.57 -49.47
N ALA A 170 -48.07 -36.36 -49.61
CA ALA A 170 -49.13 -36.05 -50.57
C ALA A 170 -48.85 -34.70 -51.27
N PRO A 171 -49.04 -34.60 -52.60
CA PRO A 171 -48.53 -33.49 -53.42
C PRO A 171 -49.41 -32.23 -53.35
N GLN A 172 -48.76 -31.06 -53.32
CA GLN A 172 -49.42 -29.75 -53.39
C GLN A 172 -49.66 -29.29 -54.84
N PRO A 173 -50.79 -28.64 -55.15
CA PRO A 173 -51.06 -28.14 -56.50
C PRO A 173 -50.36 -26.80 -56.78
N LEU A 174 -49.90 -26.68 -58.02
CA LEU A 174 -49.26 -25.51 -58.63
C LEU A 174 -50.13 -24.25 -58.57
N SER A 175 -49.52 -23.12 -58.16
CA SER A 175 -50.03 -21.77 -58.41
C SER A 175 -49.21 -21.07 -59.51
N PRO A 176 -49.85 -20.33 -60.43
CA PRO A 176 -49.24 -19.81 -61.66
C PRO A 176 -48.45 -18.51 -61.43
N SER A 177 -47.23 -18.50 -61.99
CA SER A 177 -46.28 -17.38 -62.01
C SER A 177 -46.69 -16.33 -63.06
N ALA A 178 -46.98 -15.10 -62.63
CA ALA A 178 -47.14 -13.93 -63.50
C ALA A 178 -45.89 -13.03 -63.42
N PRO A 179 -45.40 -12.49 -64.56
CA PRO A 179 -44.07 -11.87 -64.67
C PRO A 179 -44.03 -10.39 -64.26
N GLN A 180 -42.94 -9.99 -63.61
CA GLN A 180 -42.58 -8.59 -63.35
C GLN A 180 -41.72 -8.05 -64.53
N PRO A 181 -41.95 -6.83 -65.02
CA PRO A 181 -41.21 -6.28 -66.15
C PRO A 181 -39.88 -5.61 -65.72
N LEU A 182 -38.87 -5.82 -66.57
CA LEU A 182 -37.56 -5.18 -66.54
C LEU A 182 -37.64 -3.70 -66.96
N PRO A 183 -36.69 -2.86 -66.53
CA PRO A 183 -36.18 -1.80 -67.39
C PRO A 183 -34.79 -2.15 -67.90
N ALA A 184 -34.69 -2.31 -69.22
CA ALA A 184 -33.45 -2.28 -69.95
C ALA A 184 -32.99 -0.83 -70.16
N THR A 185 -31.68 -0.68 -70.32
CA THR A 185 -31.01 0.10 -71.39
C THR A 185 -30.03 1.16 -70.87
N LEU A 186 -28.75 0.83 -71.05
CA LEU A 186 -27.60 1.67 -71.39
C LEU A 186 -27.30 2.93 -70.56
N PHE A 187 -26.08 3.06 -70.07
CA PHE A 187 -24.92 3.56 -70.83
C PHE A 187 -23.74 3.71 -69.87
N MET A 188 -22.70 2.89 -70.01
CA MET A 188 -21.36 3.27 -69.52
C MET A 188 -20.72 4.19 -70.58
N PRO A 189 -19.82 5.08 -70.16
CA PRO A 189 -18.45 4.81 -70.59
C PRO A 189 -17.39 5.00 -69.51
N VAL A 190 -16.44 4.09 -69.61
CA VAL A 190 -15.06 4.10 -69.11
C VAL A 190 -14.37 5.44 -69.37
N THR A 191 -13.68 5.97 -68.35
CA THR A 191 -12.39 6.66 -68.55
C THR A 191 -11.41 6.30 -67.42
N ALA A 192 -10.24 5.84 -67.86
CA ALA A 192 -9.06 5.41 -67.10
C ALA A 192 -8.40 6.61 -66.36
N ARG A 193 -7.85 6.41 -65.15
CA ARG A 193 -6.41 6.15 -64.85
C ARG A 193 -5.49 7.38 -64.99
N LEU A 194 -5.00 7.93 -63.86
CA LEU A 194 -3.62 8.42 -63.60
C LEU A 194 -3.61 9.10 -62.20
N PHE A 195 -2.91 8.60 -61.18
CA PHE A 195 -1.46 8.68 -60.93
C PHE A 195 -0.94 10.12 -60.76
N ALA A 196 -0.62 10.52 -59.53
CA ALA A 196 0.71 11.03 -59.11
C ALA A 196 0.64 11.90 -57.84
N MET A 197 1.62 11.64 -56.96
CA MET A 197 2.20 12.47 -55.87
C MET A 197 1.36 12.74 -54.62
#